data_AF-A0A0R1V719-F1
#
_entry.id   AF-A0A0R1V719-F1
#
_cell.length_a   1.000
_cell.length_b   1.000
_cell.length_c   1.000
_cell.angle_alpha   90.00
_cell.angle_beta   90.00
_cell.angle_gamma   90.00
#
_symmetry.space_group_name_H-M   'P 1'
#
loop_
_entity.id
_entity.type
_entity.pdbx_description
1 polymer ?
#
loop_
_entity_poly.entity_id
_entity_poly.type
_entity_poly.pdbx_seq_one_letter_code
_entity_poly.pdbx_strand_id
1 'polypeptide(L)'
;MTMTKIIKKFHAATDVDPHAEIYYVDPTDFTQQFLGSPNEGLISGSEYIKFFGYLRQQTNQPMIADGQSGFGNPLNTYFTVKEFEYYGADIITINDQIFPSSTNQPKAADKYDFAGRIKAAIDAHQAASSEIWAKFDCFEEYGEAGLMERFQMAEQLGIDGAIFNRIPTDTINKITSSIKIATMNGDQAGQYHFE
;
A
#
# COMPACT_ATOMS: atom_id res chain seq x y z
N MET A 1 -9.95 10.54 21.28
CA MET A 1 -10.87 10.98 20.21
C MET A 1 -10.19 10.57 18.93
N THR A 2 -10.65 9.48 18.33
CA THR A 2 -10.07 8.88 17.12
C THR A 2 -9.99 9.96 16.04
N MET A 3 -8.77 10.32 15.59
CA MET A 3 -8.63 11.27 14.49
C MET A 3 -8.82 10.49 13.18
N THR A 4 -9.83 10.87 12.40
CA THR A 4 -10.02 10.32 11.06
C THR A 4 -9.35 11.26 10.06
N LYS A 5 -8.36 10.77 9.30
CA LYS A 5 -7.79 11.53 8.17
C LYS A 5 -8.38 11.08 6.84
N ILE A 6 -8.63 12.00 5.93
CA ILE A 6 -9.16 11.68 4.59
C ILE A 6 -7.99 11.37 3.65
N ILE A 7 -8.00 10.16 3.08
CA ILE A 7 -7.10 9.78 1.99
C ILE A 7 -7.71 10.28 0.69
N LYS A 8 -6.95 10.99 -0.11
CA LYS A 8 -7.36 11.33 -1.48
C LYS A 8 -6.45 10.66 -2.48
N LYS A 9 -7.02 10.09 -3.54
CA LYS A 9 -6.22 9.59 -4.66
C LYS A 9 -5.53 10.76 -5.33
N PHE A 10 -4.23 10.63 -5.59
CA PHE A 10 -3.49 11.63 -6.33
C PHE A 10 -3.78 11.48 -7.82
N HIS A 11 -4.67 12.32 -8.34
CA HIS A 11 -4.94 12.40 -9.77
C HIS A 11 -4.07 13.51 -10.38
N ALA A 12 -3.00 13.13 -11.08
CA ALA A 12 -2.04 14.06 -11.69
C ALA A 12 -2.66 15.07 -12.68
N ALA A 13 -3.84 14.75 -13.23
CA ALA A 13 -4.54 15.56 -14.23
C ALA A 13 -5.50 16.61 -13.63
N THR A 14 -5.72 16.62 -12.32
CA THR A 14 -6.59 17.58 -11.62
C THR A 14 -5.78 18.42 -10.65
N ASP A 15 -6.18 19.68 -10.42
CA ASP A 15 -5.53 20.56 -9.44
C ASP A 15 -5.28 19.83 -8.12
N VAL A 16 -4.05 19.92 -7.62
CA VAL A 16 -3.64 19.39 -6.31
C VAL A 16 -4.59 19.97 -5.26
N ASP A 17 -5.50 19.14 -4.75
CA ASP A 17 -6.45 19.57 -3.72
C ASP A 17 -5.69 20.03 -2.46
N PRO A 18 -5.67 21.34 -2.14
CA PRO A 18 -4.89 21.85 -1.01
C PRO A 18 -5.43 21.37 0.35
N HIS A 19 -6.62 20.76 0.38
CA HIS A 19 -7.26 20.19 1.55
C HIS A 19 -7.06 18.67 1.67
N ALA A 20 -6.28 18.03 0.79
CA ALA A 20 -5.86 16.65 1.01
C ALA A 20 -4.92 16.58 2.22
N GLU A 21 -5.28 15.76 3.21
CA GLU A 21 -4.43 15.54 4.39
C GLU A 21 -3.32 14.52 4.10
N ILE A 22 -3.56 13.64 3.13
CA ILE A 22 -2.63 12.65 2.64
C ILE A 22 -3.10 12.16 1.27
N TYR A 23 -2.14 11.99 0.36
CA TYR A 23 -2.39 11.45 -0.97
C TYR A 23 -2.03 9.98 -1.04
N TYR A 24 -2.89 9.19 -1.66
CA TYR A 24 -2.58 7.82 -2.07
C TYR A 24 -2.29 7.81 -3.56
N VAL A 25 -1.11 7.32 -3.93
CA VAL A 25 -0.73 7.14 -5.34
C VAL A 25 -1.09 5.73 -5.73
N ASP A 26 -2.11 5.58 -6.58
CA ASP A 26 -2.61 4.28 -7.02
C ASP A 26 -1.92 3.85 -8.33
N PRO A 27 -1.30 2.66 -8.42
CA PRO A 27 -0.72 2.14 -9.66
C PRO A 27 -1.77 1.98 -10.76
N THR A 28 -3.05 1.78 -10.43
CA THR A 28 -4.15 1.69 -11.39
C THR A 28 -4.36 2.99 -12.16
N ASP A 29 -4.23 4.14 -11.48
CA ASP A 29 -4.33 5.44 -12.13
C ASP A 29 -3.16 5.64 -13.11
N PHE A 30 -1.96 5.19 -12.72
CA PHE A 30 -0.79 5.22 -13.59
C PHE A 30 -0.95 4.32 -14.82
N THR A 31 -1.33 3.04 -14.66
CA THR A 31 -1.49 2.14 -15.82
C THR A 31 -2.57 2.63 -16.77
N GLN A 32 -3.67 3.16 -16.24
CA GLN A 32 -4.77 3.67 -17.06
C GLN A 32 -4.35 4.91 -17.85
N GLN A 33 -3.57 5.82 -17.26
CA GLN A 33 -3.10 7.03 -17.93
C GLN A 33 -1.94 6.75 -18.90
N PHE A 34 -1.01 5.89 -18.51
CA PHE A 34 0.21 5.63 -19.26
C PHE A 34 0.00 4.64 -20.41
N LEU A 35 -0.80 3.59 -20.17
CA LEU A 35 -1.01 2.48 -21.12
C LEU A 35 -2.45 2.38 -21.64
N GLY A 36 -3.41 3.16 -21.11
CA GLY A 36 -4.82 2.99 -21.44
C GLY A 36 -5.39 1.63 -21.00
N SER A 37 -4.73 0.96 -20.06
CA SER A 37 -4.93 -0.46 -19.74
C SER A 37 -5.10 -0.69 -18.23
N PRO A 38 -5.79 -1.78 -17.83
CA PRO A 38 -5.94 -2.13 -16.42
C PRO A 38 -4.60 -2.52 -15.77
N ASN A 39 -4.54 -2.40 -14.45
CA ASN A 39 -3.37 -2.76 -13.66
C ASN A 39 -3.30 -4.27 -13.40
N GLU A 40 -2.68 -4.96 -14.36
CA GLU A 40 -2.54 -6.41 -14.42
C GLU A 40 -1.06 -6.83 -14.53
N GLY A 41 -0.17 -6.14 -13.79
CA GLY A 41 1.27 -6.42 -13.84
C GLY A 41 1.98 -5.98 -15.11
N LEU A 42 1.41 -5.02 -15.85
CA LEU A 42 1.93 -4.57 -17.14
C LEU A 42 3.09 -3.57 -17.04
N ILE A 43 3.25 -2.94 -15.87
CA ILE A 43 4.26 -1.91 -15.62
C ILE A 43 5.42 -2.47 -14.80
N SER A 44 6.62 -1.94 -15.03
CA SER A 44 7.74 -2.18 -14.15
C SER A 44 7.66 -1.29 -12.90
N GLY A 45 8.24 -1.78 -11.79
CA GLY A 45 8.40 -0.96 -10.57
C GLY A 45 9.16 0.34 -10.85
N SER A 46 10.21 0.29 -11.67
CA SER A 46 11.00 1.47 -12.03
C SER A 46 10.21 2.56 -12.76
N GLU A 47 9.28 2.19 -13.66
CA GLU A 47 8.42 3.17 -14.35
C GLU A 47 7.47 3.86 -13.37
N TYR A 48 6.87 3.07 -12.49
CA TYR A 48 5.91 3.57 -11.51
C TYR A 48 6.56 4.41 -10.41
N ILE A 49 7.70 3.99 -9.87
CA ILE A 49 8.45 4.72 -8.85
C ILE A 49 8.92 6.08 -9.41
N LYS A 50 9.39 6.10 -10.67
CA LYS A 50 9.76 7.36 -11.33
C LYS A 50 8.56 8.29 -11.50
N PHE A 51 7.39 7.75 -11.84
CA PHE A 51 6.14 8.52 -11.89
C PHE A 51 5.77 9.09 -10.51
N PHE A 52 5.87 8.29 -9.44
CA PHE A 52 5.68 8.76 -8.07
C PHE A 52 6.57 9.97 -7.75
N GLY A 53 7.85 9.93 -8.13
CA GLY A 53 8.78 11.05 -7.96
C GLY A 53 8.36 12.34 -8.68
N TYR A 54 7.68 12.24 -9.83
CA TYR A 54 7.12 13.43 -10.50
C TYR A 54 5.93 14.02 -9.73
N LEU A 55 5.07 13.17 -9.16
CA LEU A 55 3.95 13.62 -8.33
C LEU A 55 4.44 14.28 -7.04
N ARG A 56 5.48 13.73 -6.40
CA ARG A 56 6.08 14.31 -5.20
C ARG A 56 6.58 15.74 -5.41
N GLN A 57 7.01 16.10 -6.62
CA GLN A 57 7.42 17.48 -6.93
C GLN A 57 6.25 18.48 -6.98
N GLN A 58 5.01 17.99 -7.08
CA GLN A 58 3.82 18.84 -7.17
C GLN A 58 3.21 19.18 -5.80
N THR A 59 3.61 18.49 -4.73
CA THR A 59 3.04 18.71 -3.39
C THR A 59 4.03 18.43 -2.26
N ASN A 60 3.83 19.10 -1.14
CA ASN A 60 4.49 18.74 0.12
C ASN A 60 3.58 17.98 1.08
N GLN A 61 2.32 17.71 0.69
CA GLN A 61 1.43 16.89 1.50
C GLN A 61 1.96 15.45 1.61
N PRO A 62 1.69 14.74 2.72
CA PRO A 62 2.09 13.35 2.87
C PRO A 62 1.59 12.48 1.72
N MET A 63 2.39 11.51 1.29
CA MET A 63 2.08 10.61 0.18
C MET A 63 2.33 9.15 0.55
N ILE A 64 1.36 8.30 0.20
CA ILE A 64 1.44 6.85 0.24
C ILE A 64 1.80 6.35 -1.15
N ALA A 65 2.90 5.62 -1.24
CA ALA A 65 3.28 4.85 -2.42
C ALA A 65 2.74 3.42 -2.30
N ASP A 66 1.84 3.00 -3.21
CA ASP A 66 1.43 1.61 -3.29
C ASP A 66 2.47 0.78 -4.06
N GLY A 67 3.34 0.10 -3.31
CA GLY A 67 4.40 -0.76 -3.85
C GLY A 67 3.92 -2.09 -4.41
N GLN A 68 2.63 -2.30 -4.59
CA GLN A 68 2.00 -3.55 -5.03
C GLN A 68 2.51 -4.75 -4.21
N SER A 69 2.77 -5.87 -4.87
CA SER A 69 3.41 -7.07 -4.33
C SER A 69 4.93 -6.90 -4.10
N GLY A 70 5.46 -5.67 -4.11
CA GLY A 70 6.91 -5.41 -4.03
C GLY A 70 7.66 -5.73 -5.33
N PHE A 71 6.94 -5.74 -6.46
CA PHE A 71 7.46 -5.93 -7.82
C PHE A 71 8.35 -7.16 -8.04
N GLY A 72 8.10 -8.23 -7.29
CA GLY A 72 8.79 -9.51 -7.48
C GLY A 72 8.99 -10.27 -6.17
N ASN A 73 10.22 -10.72 -5.94
CA ASN A 73 10.60 -11.48 -4.75
C ASN A 73 11.07 -10.53 -3.62
N PRO A 74 11.47 -11.05 -2.44
CA PRO A 74 11.93 -10.20 -1.33
C PRO A 74 13.09 -9.25 -1.67
N LEU A 75 14.02 -9.63 -2.55
CA LEU A 75 15.09 -8.72 -2.98
C LEU A 75 14.55 -7.57 -3.83
N ASN A 76 13.58 -7.85 -4.72
CA ASN A 76 12.89 -6.79 -5.45
C ASN A 76 12.20 -5.84 -4.47
N THR A 77 11.48 -6.39 -3.49
CA THR A 77 10.78 -5.60 -2.47
C THR A 77 11.73 -4.71 -1.69
N TYR A 78 12.90 -5.23 -1.30
CA TYR A 78 13.93 -4.44 -0.62
C TYR A 78 14.30 -3.19 -1.44
N PHE A 79 14.64 -3.37 -2.72
CA PHE A 79 15.02 -2.23 -3.57
C PHE A 79 13.85 -1.29 -3.89
N THR A 80 12.64 -1.83 -4.08
CA THR A 80 11.42 -1.02 -4.25
C THR A 80 11.24 -0.04 -3.09
N VAL A 81 11.40 -0.50 -1.84
CA VAL A 81 11.32 0.39 -0.66
C VAL A 81 12.40 1.47 -0.70
N LYS A 82 13.66 1.10 -0.95
CA LYS A 82 14.77 2.07 -1.03
C LYS A 82 14.51 3.16 -2.07
N GLU A 83 13.97 2.78 -3.23
CA GLU A 83 13.71 3.74 -4.31
C GLU A 83 12.53 4.65 -3.98
N PHE A 84 11.42 4.14 -3.45
CA PHE A 84 10.31 5.00 -3.01
C PHE A 84 10.72 5.98 -1.91
N GLU A 85 11.51 5.54 -0.93
CA GLU A 85 12.10 6.42 0.09
C GLU A 85 12.95 7.53 -0.57
N TYR A 86 13.81 7.15 -1.52
CA TYR A 86 14.64 8.11 -2.25
C TYR A 86 13.80 9.16 -3.00
N TYR A 87 12.65 8.75 -3.55
CA TYR A 87 11.71 9.65 -4.21
C TYR A 87 10.74 10.37 -3.26
N GLY A 88 10.89 10.22 -1.94
CA GLY A 88 10.18 11.00 -0.93
C GLY A 88 8.81 10.46 -0.54
N ALA A 89 8.62 9.13 -0.57
CA ALA A 89 7.42 8.52 0.01
C ALA A 89 7.40 8.68 1.53
N ASP A 90 6.25 9.10 2.08
CA ASP A 90 6.04 9.19 3.54
C ASP A 90 5.52 7.85 4.09
N ILE A 91 4.75 7.12 3.29
CA ILE A 91 4.25 5.78 3.61
C ILE A 91 4.46 4.88 2.38
N ILE A 92 4.95 3.66 2.58
CA ILE A 92 5.11 2.67 1.51
C ILE A 92 4.30 1.43 1.89
N THR A 93 3.39 1.01 1.02
CA THR A 93 2.59 -0.21 1.26
C THR A 93 3.08 -1.38 0.44
N ILE A 94 3.16 -2.56 1.05
CA ILE A 94 3.36 -3.85 0.36
C ILE A 94 2.11 -4.71 0.55
N ASN A 95 1.54 -5.21 -0.54
CA ASN A 95 0.31 -6.01 -0.51
C ASN A 95 0.55 -7.52 -0.50
N ASP A 96 -0.48 -8.23 -0.05
CA ASP A 96 -0.49 -9.68 0.14
C ASP A 96 -0.78 -10.51 -1.11
N GLN A 97 -0.84 -9.85 -2.28
CA GLN A 97 -1.02 -10.52 -3.55
C GLN A 97 0.25 -11.26 -3.99
N ILE A 98 0.06 -12.30 -4.81
CA ILE A 98 1.13 -12.92 -5.61
C ILE A 98 1.61 -11.92 -6.67
N PHE A 99 2.88 -11.99 -7.05
CA PHE A 99 3.41 -11.22 -8.17
C PHE A 99 3.13 -11.94 -9.51
N PRO A 100 2.69 -11.23 -10.57
CA PRO A 100 2.31 -9.82 -10.57
C PRO A 100 0.96 -9.58 -9.88
N SER A 101 0.82 -8.42 -9.22
CA SER A 101 -0.45 -7.98 -8.64
C SER A 101 -1.48 -7.66 -9.73
N SER A 102 -2.75 -7.89 -9.41
CA SER A 102 -3.89 -7.64 -10.29
C SER A 102 -4.96 -6.84 -9.55
N THR A 103 -5.54 -5.87 -10.24
CA THR A 103 -6.66 -5.09 -9.69
C THR A 103 -8.00 -5.78 -9.93
N ASN A 104 -8.16 -6.51 -11.05
CA ASN A 104 -9.42 -7.19 -11.36
C ASN A 104 -9.52 -8.59 -10.75
N GLN A 105 -8.39 -9.30 -10.64
CA GLN A 105 -8.30 -10.67 -10.13
C GLN A 105 -7.19 -10.79 -9.09
N PRO A 106 -7.31 -10.10 -7.95
CA PRO A 106 -6.31 -10.18 -6.89
C PRO A 106 -6.20 -11.63 -6.39
N LYS A 107 -4.98 -12.16 -6.35
CA LYS A 107 -4.70 -13.52 -5.86
C LYS A 107 -3.73 -13.50 -4.71
N ALA A 108 -4.03 -14.24 -3.64
CA ALA A 108 -3.19 -14.26 -2.47
C ALA A 108 -1.86 -14.96 -2.76
N ALA A 109 -0.76 -14.38 -2.30
CA ALA A 109 0.50 -15.13 -2.18
C ALA A 109 0.40 -16.16 -1.05
N ASP A 110 1.32 -17.12 -1.00
CA ASP A 110 1.52 -17.86 0.25
C ASP A 110 1.81 -16.89 1.42
N LYS A 111 1.34 -17.22 2.62
CA LYS A 111 1.48 -16.33 3.79
C LYS A 111 2.93 -16.11 4.19
N TYR A 112 3.80 -17.10 4.01
CA TYR A 112 5.22 -16.97 4.29
C TYR A 112 5.94 -16.19 3.19
N ASP A 113 5.50 -16.29 1.93
CA ASP A 113 6.00 -15.43 0.85
C ASP A 113 5.65 -13.97 1.07
N PHE A 114 4.42 -13.68 1.55
CA PHE A 114 4.04 -12.34 1.97
C PHE A 114 4.89 -11.85 3.16
N ALA A 115 5.03 -12.66 4.22
CA ALA A 115 5.85 -12.33 5.37
C ALA A 115 7.32 -12.08 5.00
N GLY A 116 7.88 -12.85 4.07
CA GLY A 116 9.24 -12.66 3.57
C GLY A 116 9.43 -11.30 2.87
N ARG A 117 8.44 -10.85 2.10
CA ARG A 117 8.45 -9.51 1.48
C ARG A 117 8.28 -8.40 2.50
N ILE A 118 7.40 -8.55 3.49
CA ILE A 118 7.29 -7.60 4.61
C ILE A 118 8.61 -7.49 5.34
N LYS A 119 9.26 -8.61 5.67
CA LYS A 119 10.57 -8.60 6.33
C LYS A 119 11.62 -7.86 5.50
N ALA A 120 11.64 -8.08 4.19
CA ALA A 120 12.57 -7.37 3.30
C ALA A 120 12.27 -5.87 3.20
N ALA A 121 11.00 -5.47 3.24
CA ALA A 121 10.60 -4.06 3.29
C ALA A 121 11.09 -3.39 4.58
N ILE A 122 10.90 -4.04 5.73
CA ILE A 122 11.40 -3.59 7.03
C ILE A 122 12.94 -3.51 7.05
N ASP A 123 13.63 -4.49 6.45
CA ASP A 123 15.10 -4.48 6.39
C ASP A 123 15.68 -3.40 5.47
N ALA A 124 14.94 -3.02 4.42
CA ALA A 124 15.35 -1.94 3.52
C ALA A 124 15.29 -0.58 4.17
N HIS A 125 14.35 -0.41 5.10
CA HIS A 125 14.07 0.84 5.78
C HIS A 125 15.30 1.33 6.54
N GLN A 126 15.91 2.41 6.06
CA GLN A 126 17.06 3.05 6.71
C GLN A 126 16.60 4.37 7.35
N ALA A 127 16.62 4.42 8.67
CA ALA A 127 16.57 5.66 9.46
C ALA A 127 15.25 6.48 9.39
N ALA A 128 14.09 5.83 9.43
CA ALA A 128 12.78 6.46 9.75
C ALA A 128 12.30 7.56 8.79
N SER A 129 12.76 7.58 7.53
CA SER A 129 12.28 8.57 6.54
C SER A 129 10.87 8.30 6.01
N SER A 130 10.36 7.08 6.16
CA SER A 130 9.02 6.66 5.75
C SER A 130 8.45 5.60 6.70
N GLU A 131 7.15 5.38 6.65
CA GLU A 131 6.49 4.26 7.33
C GLU A 131 6.30 3.06 6.38
N ILE A 132 6.42 1.85 6.90
CA ILE A 132 6.18 0.60 6.14
C ILE A 132 4.84 0.00 6.56
N TRP A 133 3.92 -0.11 5.60
CA TRP A 133 2.57 -0.57 5.85
C TRP A 133 2.27 -1.86 5.08
N ALA A 134 1.47 -2.74 5.68
CA ALA A 134 0.90 -3.89 4.98
C ALA A 134 -0.43 -3.52 4.34
N LYS A 135 -0.72 -4.00 3.13
CA LYS A 135 -2.02 -3.84 2.49
C LYS A 135 -2.65 -5.21 2.23
N PHE A 136 -3.88 -5.40 2.69
CA PHE A 136 -4.62 -6.66 2.54
C PHE A 136 -5.69 -6.50 1.47
N ASP A 137 -5.42 -7.10 0.31
CA ASP A 137 -6.28 -7.04 -0.89
C ASP A 137 -7.04 -8.36 -1.13
N CYS A 138 -6.58 -9.47 -0.54
CA CYS A 138 -7.03 -10.82 -0.93
C CYS A 138 -7.99 -11.50 0.07
N PHE A 139 -8.73 -10.72 0.86
CA PHE A 139 -9.65 -11.25 1.88
C PHE A 139 -10.64 -12.29 1.35
N GLU A 140 -11.16 -12.13 0.14
CA GLU A 140 -12.10 -13.07 -0.46
C GLU A 140 -11.51 -14.48 -0.67
N GLU A 141 -10.19 -14.62 -0.80
CA GLU A 141 -9.55 -15.92 -1.03
C GLU A 141 -9.30 -16.70 0.27
N TYR A 142 -8.96 -16.03 1.36
CA TYR A 142 -8.52 -16.68 2.60
C TYR A 142 -9.42 -16.40 3.82
N GLY A 143 -10.41 -15.50 3.68
CA GLY A 143 -11.39 -15.16 4.72
C GLY A 143 -10.81 -14.53 5.99
N GLU A 144 -11.62 -14.48 7.05
CA GLU A 144 -11.23 -13.84 8.31
C GLU A 144 -10.03 -14.52 8.98
N ALA A 145 -10.00 -15.86 9.04
CA ALA A 145 -8.90 -16.57 9.68
C ALA A 145 -7.56 -16.31 8.96
N GLY A 146 -7.54 -16.35 7.63
CA GLY A 146 -6.34 -16.06 6.86
C GLY A 146 -5.90 -14.59 6.98
N LEU A 147 -6.84 -13.65 7.11
CA LEU A 147 -6.53 -12.24 7.35
C LEU A 147 -5.76 -12.08 8.65
N MET A 148 -6.29 -12.66 9.74
CA MET A 148 -5.72 -12.52 11.08
C MET A 148 -4.33 -13.12 11.15
N GLU A 149 -4.10 -14.28 10.54
CA GLU A 149 -2.77 -14.90 10.48
C GLU A 149 -1.75 -13.99 9.77
N ARG A 150 -2.10 -13.47 8.59
CA ARG A 150 -1.20 -12.61 7.80
C ARG A 150 -0.95 -11.27 8.49
N PHE A 151 -1.99 -10.68 9.08
CA PHE A 151 -1.88 -9.45 9.85
C PHE A 151 -0.95 -9.61 11.05
N GLN A 152 -1.16 -10.65 11.86
CA GLN A 152 -0.30 -10.94 13.01
C GLN A 152 1.14 -11.20 12.62
N MET A 153 1.39 -11.92 11.52
CA MET A 153 2.75 -12.12 11.00
C MET A 153 3.40 -10.79 10.61
N ALA A 154 2.68 -9.94 9.88
CA ALA A 154 3.22 -8.64 9.46
C ALA A 154 3.45 -7.70 10.66
N GLU A 155 2.53 -7.66 11.62
CA GLU A 155 2.65 -6.90 12.87
C GLU A 155 3.87 -7.35 13.68
N GLN A 156 4.08 -8.66 13.84
CA GLN A 156 5.27 -9.21 14.53
C GLN A 156 6.59 -8.85 13.85
N LEU A 157 6.56 -8.61 12.53
CA LEU A 157 7.74 -8.15 11.78
C LEU A 157 8.00 -6.65 11.93
N GLY A 158 7.06 -5.90 12.52
CA GLY A 158 7.23 -4.50 12.87
C GLY A 158 6.74 -3.49 11.84
N ILE A 159 5.68 -3.81 11.08
CA ILE A 159 4.99 -2.80 10.25
C ILE A 159 4.44 -1.65 11.12
N ASP A 160 4.42 -0.45 10.57
CA ASP A 160 3.93 0.77 11.24
C ASP A 160 2.40 0.90 11.16
N GLY A 161 1.80 0.27 10.16
CA GLY A 161 0.36 0.31 9.93
C GLY A 161 -0.13 -0.68 8.88
N ALA A 162 -1.44 -0.74 8.72
CA ALA A 162 -2.10 -1.62 7.77
C ALA A 162 -3.25 -0.92 7.04
N ILE A 163 -3.43 -1.27 5.77
CA ILE A 163 -4.59 -0.90 4.96
C ILE A 163 -5.42 -2.16 4.70
N PHE A 164 -6.70 -2.12 5.08
CA PHE A 164 -7.68 -3.16 4.79
C PHE A 164 -8.55 -2.74 3.61
N ASN A 165 -8.38 -3.40 2.46
CA ASN A 165 -9.09 -3.06 1.24
C ASN A 165 -10.28 -3.99 1.01
N ARG A 166 -11.50 -3.43 0.94
CA ARG A 166 -12.76 -4.16 0.72
C ARG A 166 -13.02 -5.28 1.75
N ILE A 167 -12.61 -5.05 3.00
CA ILE A 167 -12.80 -6.00 4.10
C ILE A 167 -14.03 -5.58 4.94
N PRO A 168 -14.90 -6.51 5.35
CA PRO A 168 -16.05 -6.20 6.18
C PRO A 168 -15.66 -5.47 7.48
N THR A 169 -16.37 -4.39 7.81
CA THR A 169 -16.11 -3.59 9.02
C THR A 169 -16.14 -4.43 10.29
N ASP A 170 -17.07 -5.40 10.40
CA ASP A 170 -17.16 -6.28 11.57
C ASP A 170 -15.92 -7.16 11.74
N THR A 171 -15.23 -7.51 10.65
CA THR A 171 -13.96 -8.24 10.71
C THR A 171 -12.84 -7.31 11.16
N ILE A 172 -12.78 -6.09 10.63
CA ILE A 172 -11.77 -5.09 11.02
C ILE A 172 -11.91 -4.72 12.50
N ASN A 173 -13.13 -4.57 13.00
CA ASN A 173 -13.43 -4.26 14.41
C ASN A 173 -12.96 -5.33 15.40
N LYS A 174 -12.64 -6.56 14.94
CA LYS A 174 -12.08 -7.62 15.79
C LYS A 174 -10.56 -7.49 15.96
N ILE A 175 -9.90 -6.71 15.09
CA ILE A 175 -8.46 -6.51 15.15
C ILE A 175 -8.17 -5.62 16.36
N THR A 176 -7.43 -6.18 17.33
CA THR A 176 -6.91 -5.43 18.48
C THR A 176 -5.43 -5.23 18.25
N SER A 177 -5.02 -4.01 17.89
CA SER A 177 -3.63 -3.66 17.60
C SER A 177 -3.36 -2.21 17.99
N SER A 178 -2.09 -1.90 18.30
CA SER A 178 -1.62 -0.53 18.53
C SER A 178 -1.06 0.15 17.28
N ILE A 179 -0.97 -0.56 16.14
CA ILE A 179 -0.49 0.02 14.88
C ILE A 179 -1.60 0.83 14.20
N LYS A 180 -1.21 1.66 13.23
CA LYS A 180 -2.17 2.50 12.49
C LYS A 180 -3.01 1.64 11.56
N ILE A 181 -4.32 1.90 11.50
CA ILE A 181 -5.24 1.16 10.63
C ILE A 181 -5.95 2.11 9.66
N ALA A 182 -5.94 1.76 8.38
CA ALA A 182 -6.74 2.42 7.36
C ALA A 182 -7.69 1.42 6.70
N THR A 183 -8.79 1.94 6.20
CA THR A 183 -9.73 1.16 5.39
C THR A 183 -9.88 1.80 4.03
N MET A 184 -9.93 0.97 2.99
CA MET A 184 -10.24 1.38 1.62
C MET A 184 -11.45 0.60 1.13
N ASN A 185 -12.46 1.30 0.61
CA ASN A 185 -13.68 0.69 0.10
C ASN A 185 -13.78 0.95 -1.41
N GLY A 186 -13.57 -0.10 -2.21
CA GLY A 186 -13.68 0.00 -3.68
C GLY A 186 -12.47 0.68 -4.32
N ASP A 187 -12.71 1.41 -5.42
CA ASP A 187 -11.68 2.13 -6.19
C ASP A 187 -11.49 3.58 -5.70
N GLN A 188 -12.07 3.94 -4.55
CA GLN A 188 -11.97 5.28 -3.99
C GLN A 188 -10.94 5.29 -2.86
N ALA A 189 -10.13 6.35 -2.78
CA ALA A 189 -9.28 6.57 -1.61
C ALA A 189 -10.16 6.67 -0.36
N GLY A 190 -9.74 5.98 0.70
CA GLY A 190 -10.57 5.72 1.89
C GLY A 190 -10.38 6.73 3.02
N GLN A 191 -10.63 6.26 4.24
CA GLN A 191 -10.41 7.01 5.48
C GLN A 191 -9.36 6.29 6.34
N TYR A 192 -8.41 7.06 6.87
CA TYR A 192 -7.53 6.63 7.95
C TYR A 192 -8.28 6.77 9.27
N HIS A 193 -8.27 5.74 10.10
CA HIS A 193 -8.76 5.83 11.47
C HIS A 193 -7.59 5.62 12.43
N PHE A 194 -7.24 6.64 13.22
CA PHE A 194 -6.28 6.51 14.30
C PHE A 194 -7.02 6.40 15.62
N GLU A 195 -6.86 5.32 16.39
CA GLU A 195 -7.18 5.34 17.82
C GLU A 195 -6.16 6.15 18.63
#